data_AF-A0A936YHY5-F1
#
_entry.id   AF-A0A936YHY5-F1
#
_cell.length_a   1.000
_cell.length_b   1.000
_cell.length_c   1.000
_cell.angle_alpha   90.00
_cell.angle_beta   90.00
_cell.angle_gamma   90.00
#
_symmetry.space_group_name_H-M   'P 1'
#
loop_
_entity.id
_entity.type
_entity.pdbx_description
1 polymer ?
#
loop_
_entity_poly.entity_id
_entity_poly.type
_entity_poly.pdbx_seq_one_letter_code
_entity_poly.pdbx_strand_id
1 'polypeptide(L)'
;RICADRINANFDFQAQGITAISDGTKVTIVALNGEDLSLEVSGDPGAGFAVSNGNDIHVNATGVRPLRPISEYEGYDFTEGGPFTYEFAVPGQGTFSFALDGTFATGDDVITEIKNQIANTPYQFNGNLDVRLDAKGNISFQPRMAMNGMSVNGSQKLTMGGQIKVVMDEGLEMRTEPPGSNLFETNPEHKPVYLGYDLAMEGVPAEGDAFTADFNTDAVSDNRNGVFLGEIQNKDLIEGKMTISEGYGKLVESIGSVTSRAQINAESAKVLLQNSEDAVSSVSGVNLDEEASKLIQFELGYNASAKVISIAKDLFDTLINTFR
;
A
#
# COMPACT_ATOMS: atom_id res chain seq x y z
N ARG A 1 36.09 19.84 23.74
CA ARG A 1 37.47 19.35 23.53
C ARG A 1 38.03 18.65 24.76
N ILE A 2 38.23 19.34 25.90
CA ILE A 2 38.81 18.75 27.14
C ILE A 2 38.09 17.48 27.61
N CYS A 3 36.76 17.44 27.55
CA CYS A 3 36.00 16.25 27.97
C CYS A 3 36.26 15.03 27.09
N ALA A 4 36.34 15.19 25.76
CA ALA A 4 36.63 14.07 24.85
C ALA A 4 38.05 13.54 25.06
N ASP A 5 39.01 14.44 25.24
CA ASP A 5 40.41 14.05 25.49
C ASP A 5 40.53 13.26 26.81
N ARG A 6 39.79 13.65 27.85
CA ARG A 6 39.76 12.93 29.14
C ARG A 6 39.06 11.57 29.05
N ILE A 7 37.98 11.46 28.27
CA ILE A 7 37.29 10.18 28.05
C ILE A 7 38.20 9.22 27.28
N ASN A 8 38.82 9.70 26.20
CA ASN A 8 39.73 8.91 25.38
C ASN A 8 41.03 8.53 26.09
N ALA A 9 41.43 9.26 27.14
CA ALA A 9 42.62 8.93 27.93
C ALA A 9 42.35 7.94 29.07
N ASN A 10 41.08 7.56 29.31
CA ASN A 10 40.73 6.64 30.38
C ASN A 10 40.85 5.18 29.91
N PHE A 11 41.68 4.39 30.58
CA PHE A 11 41.93 2.99 30.24
C PHE A 11 40.71 2.07 30.39
N ASP A 12 39.85 2.32 31.38
CA ASP A 12 38.65 1.50 31.60
C ASP A 12 37.64 1.70 30.45
N PHE A 13 37.48 2.96 30.00
CA PHE A 13 36.64 3.28 28.85
C PHE A 13 37.20 2.71 27.54
N GLN A 14 38.51 2.76 27.34
CA GLN A 14 39.15 2.11 26.18
C GLN A 14 38.92 0.59 26.17
N ALA A 15 39.03 -0.06 27.34
CA ALA A 15 38.81 -1.50 27.47
C ALA A 15 37.36 -1.90 27.19
N GLN A 16 36.40 -1.00 27.46
CA GLN A 16 34.98 -1.15 27.12
C GLN A 16 34.65 -0.69 25.69
N GLY A 17 35.64 -0.29 24.89
CA GLY A 17 35.42 0.19 23.52
C GLY A 17 34.71 1.55 23.44
N ILE A 18 34.72 2.36 24.51
CA ILE A 18 34.12 3.68 24.55
C ILE A 18 35.12 4.72 24.01
N THR A 19 34.70 5.52 23.03
CA THR A 19 35.46 6.63 22.45
C THR A 19 34.64 7.90 22.41
N ALA A 20 35.30 9.06 22.45
CA ALA A 20 34.66 10.37 22.38
C ALA A 20 35.28 11.27 21.33
N ILE A 21 34.45 11.99 20.58
CA ILE A 21 34.86 12.98 19.59
C ILE A 21 34.26 14.32 19.99
N SER A 22 35.00 15.42 19.86
CA SER A 22 34.47 16.76 20.15
C SER A 22 34.81 17.74 19.04
N ASP A 23 33.80 18.50 18.61
CA ASP A 23 33.93 19.60 17.64
C ASP A 23 34.13 20.97 18.30
N GLY A 24 34.23 21.00 19.64
CA GLY A 24 34.36 22.22 20.44
C GLY A 24 33.05 22.68 21.08
N THR A 25 31.90 22.35 20.49
CA THR A 25 30.56 22.66 20.99
C THR A 25 29.79 21.43 21.47
N LYS A 26 30.02 20.28 20.84
CA LYS A 26 29.45 18.97 21.14
C LYS A 26 30.55 18.00 21.53
N VAL A 27 30.20 17.05 22.39
CA VAL A 27 31.00 15.85 22.67
C VAL A 27 30.11 14.66 22.34
N THR A 28 30.53 13.86 21.38
CA THR A 28 29.85 12.62 20.97
C THR A 28 30.61 11.45 21.56
N ILE A 29 29.94 10.62 22.36
CA ILE A 29 30.50 9.40 22.96
C ILE A 29 29.91 8.20 22.22
N VAL A 30 30.75 7.24 21.86
CA VAL A 30 30.38 6.05 21.07
C VAL A 30 30.95 4.81 21.76
N ALA A 31 30.10 3.82 22.01
CA ALA A 31 30.51 2.47 22.39
C ALA A 31 30.68 1.62 21.11
N LEU A 32 31.90 1.19 20.82
CA LEU A 32 32.23 0.46 19.58
C LEU A 32 31.77 -1.00 19.60
N ASN A 33 31.43 -1.54 20.77
CA ASN A 33 30.96 -2.90 20.98
C ASN A 33 29.43 -3.06 20.87
N GLY A 34 28.68 -1.95 20.72
CA GLY A 34 27.23 -1.96 20.64
C GLY A 34 26.53 -2.23 21.98
N GLU A 35 27.23 -2.15 23.12
CA GLU A 35 26.62 -2.22 24.45
C GLU A 35 25.93 -0.89 24.81
N ASP A 36 24.83 -0.98 25.56
CA ASP A 36 24.08 0.19 26.02
C ASP A 36 24.92 1.03 27.00
N LEU A 37 24.93 2.35 26.80
CA LEU A 37 25.64 3.27 27.69
C LEU A 37 24.74 3.68 28.86
N SER A 38 25.13 3.34 30.08
CA SER A 38 24.50 3.86 31.29
C SER A 38 25.25 5.09 31.80
N LEU A 39 24.55 6.22 31.89
CA LEU A 39 25.12 7.43 32.48
C LEU A 39 24.55 7.62 33.90
N GLU A 40 25.44 7.67 34.89
CA GLU A 40 25.12 8.05 36.25
C GLU A 40 25.72 9.42 36.53
N VAL A 41 24.89 10.34 37.01
CA VAL A 41 25.33 11.69 37.35
C VAL A 41 25.00 11.97 38.81
N SER A 42 26.02 12.43 39.53
CA SER A 42 25.92 12.92 40.90
C SER A 42 26.22 14.42 40.95
N GLY A 43 25.58 15.11 41.87
CA GLY A 43 25.74 16.55 42.03
C GLY A 43 25.03 17.06 43.28
N ASP A 44 25.33 18.30 43.65
CA ASP A 44 24.69 18.98 44.76
C ASP A 44 23.19 19.23 44.48
N PRO A 45 22.34 19.38 45.52
CA PRO A 45 20.94 19.72 45.35
C PRO A 45 20.77 20.98 44.48
N GLY A 46 20.00 20.85 43.39
CA GLY A 46 19.78 21.92 42.42
C GLY A 46 20.79 21.96 41.26
N ALA A 47 21.84 21.15 41.29
CA ALA A 47 22.65 20.88 40.10
C ALA A 47 21.94 19.86 39.20
N GLY A 48 21.84 20.19 37.92
CA GLY A 48 21.20 19.34 36.92
C GLY A 48 21.64 19.71 35.51
N PHE A 49 21.34 18.82 34.58
CA PHE A 49 21.54 19.04 33.15
C PHE A 49 20.35 18.45 32.40
N ALA A 50 20.14 18.89 31.18
CA ALA A 50 19.04 18.41 30.36
C ALA A 50 19.55 17.47 29.27
N VAL A 51 18.80 16.40 29.00
CA VAL A 51 19.10 15.42 27.96
C VAL A 51 17.99 15.43 26.91
N SER A 52 18.37 15.27 25.64
CA SER A 52 17.46 15.14 24.50
C SER A 52 18.00 14.13 23.50
N ASN A 53 17.16 13.72 22.54
CA ASN A 53 17.58 12.91 21.39
C ASN A 53 18.40 13.72 20.35
N GLY A 54 18.55 15.04 20.56
CA GLY A 54 19.33 15.92 19.69
C GLY A 54 18.69 16.22 18.33
N ASN A 55 17.44 15.82 18.10
CA ASN A 55 16.71 16.05 16.86
C ASN A 55 15.78 17.26 17.01
N ASP A 56 16.03 18.31 16.23
CA ASP A 56 15.15 19.49 16.15
C ASP A 56 13.87 19.15 15.37
N ILE A 57 12.72 19.34 16.03
CA ILE A 57 11.42 19.30 15.37
C ILE A 57 11.15 20.70 14.82
N HIS A 58 10.99 20.77 13.50
CA HIS A 58 10.75 22.02 12.81
C HIS A 58 9.25 22.29 12.71
N VAL A 59 8.87 23.55 12.93
CA VAL A 59 7.50 24.02 12.81
C VAL A 59 7.36 24.78 11.50
N ASN A 60 6.40 24.36 10.67
CA ASN A 60 6.10 24.95 9.39
C ASN A 60 4.90 25.88 9.51
N ALA A 61 5.00 27.08 8.96
CA ALA A 61 3.85 27.99 8.85
C ALA A 61 2.89 27.50 7.76
N THR A 62 1.64 27.24 8.12
CA THR A 62 0.56 26.84 7.20
C THR A 62 -0.39 27.99 6.88
N GLY A 63 -0.43 28.99 7.76
CA GLY A 63 -1.27 30.18 7.63
C GLY A 63 -0.55 31.35 6.97
N VAL A 64 -1.07 32.55 7.25
CA VAL A 64 -0.44 33.79 6.77
C VAL A 64 0.94 33.93 7.42
N ARG A 65 1.93 34.36 6.64
CA ARG A 65 3.27 34.60 7.18
C ARG A 65 3.32 35.94 7.92
N PRO A 66 4.01 36.01 9.07
CA PRO A 66 4.18 37.25 9.80
C PRO A 66 4.90 38.31 8.94
N LEU A 67 4.43 39.56 9.01
CA LEU A 67 4.94 40.68 8.20
C LEU A 67 6.42 41.01 8.47
N ARG A 68 6.90 40.69 9.68
CA ARG A 68 8.31 40.72 10.07
C ARG A 68 8.67 39.35 10.68
N PRO A 69 9.93 38.90 10.56
CA PRO A 69 10.38 37.68 11.21
C PRO A 69 10.10 37.70 12.71
N ILE A 70 9.65 36.57 13.24
CA ILE A 70 9.54 36.38 14.69
C ILE A 70 10.96 36.32 15.26
N SER A 71 11.20 36.95 16.41
CA SER A 71 12.53 37.07 17.00
C SER A 71 12.50 36.66 18.47
N GLU A 72 13.61 36.11 18.95
CA GLU A 72 13.85 35.88 20.39
C GLU A 72 14.07 37.19 21.17
N TYR A 73 14.35 38.31 20.49
CA TYR A 73 14.68 39.58 21.14
C TYR A 73 13.54 40.60 21.16
N GLU A 74 12.53 40.43 20.31
CA GLU A 74 11.45 41.40 20.12
C GLU A 74 10.09 40.72 20.26
N GLY A 75 9.14 41.41 20.92
CA GLY A 75 7.74 40.97 20.96
C GLY A 75 7.08 40.97 19.59
N TYR A 76 5.91 40.35 19.47
CA TYR A 76 5.12 40.27 18.24
C TYR A 76 3.62 40.37 18.53
N ASP A 77 2.86 40.98 17.61
CA ASP A 77 1.41 41.07 17.67
C ASP A 77 0.77 40.15 16.63
N PHE A 78 0.14 39.07 17.09
CA PHE A 78 -0.52 38.07 16.24
C PHE A 78 -2.01 38.38 16.01
N THR A 79 -2.53 39.48 16.57
CA THR A 79 -3.96 39.84 16.43
C THR A 79 -4.29 40.44 15.06
N GLU A 80 -3.31 41.03 14.37
CA GLU A 80 -3.49 41.64 13.06
C GLU A 80 -2.77 40.86 11.95
N GLY A 81 -3.46 40.60 10.83
CA GLY A 81 -2.89 39.91 9.67
C GLY A 81 -2.97 38.38 9.72
N GLY A 82 -3.67 37.82 10.71
CA GLY A 82 -3.89 36.37 10.86
C GLY A 82 -4.91 35.75 9.88
N PRO A 83 -5.12 34.42 9.96
CA PRO A 83 -4.65 33.54 11.02
C PRO A 83 -3.20 33.07 10.84
N PHE A 84 -2.41 33.13 11.93
CA PHE A 84 -1.05 32.61 12.00
C PHE A 84 -1.06 31.17 12.51
N THR A 85 -1.30 30.23 11.59
CA THR A 85 -1.33 28.80 11.90
C THR A 85 -0.01 28.13 11.55
N TYR A 86 0.35 27.17 12.38
CA TYR A 86 1.59 26.41 12.31
C TYR A 86 1.30 24.92 12.43
N GLU A 87 2.15 24.12 11.80
CA GLU A 87 2.12 22.67 11.92
C GLU A 87 3.51 22.10 12.19
N PHE A 88 3.56 20.96 12.86
CA PHE A 88 4.79 20.19 13.00
C PHE A 88 4.48 18.71 12.94
N ALA A 89 5.39 17.94 12.36
CA ALA A 89 5.27 16.49 12.23
C ALA A 89 6.27 15.80 13.17
N VAL A 90 5.77 14.83 13.92
CA VAL A 90 6.57 14.00 14.82
C VAL A 90 6.52 12.57 14.31
N PRO A 91 7.68 11.96 13.98
CA PRO A 91 7.74 10.55 13.63
C PRO A 91 7.07 9.68 14.69
N GLY A 92 6.15 8.81 14.27
CA GLY A 92 5.42 7.91 15.17
C GLY A 92 4.17 8.50 15.83
N GLN A 93 4.05 9.83 15.98
CA GLN A 93 2.87 10.46 16.62
C GLN A 93 1.96 11.24 15.66
N GLY A 94 2.45 11.57 14.45
CA GLY A 94 1.66 12.24 13.40
C GLY A 94 1.93 13.74 13.30
N THR A 95 1.01 14.48 12.68
CA THR A 95 1.12 15.93 12.45
C THR A 95 0.17 16.67 13.37
N PHE A 96 0.68 17.69 14.06
CA PHE A 96 -0.06 18.54 14.97
C PHE A 96 -0.08 19.96 14.44
N SER A 97 -1.15 20.69 14.77
CA SER A 97 -1.29 22.10 14.40
C SER A 97 -1.69 22.94 15.61
N PHE A 98 -1.24 24.19 15.59
CA PHE A 98 -1.60 25.19 16.58
C PHE A 98 -1.67 26.57 15.91
N ALA A 99 -2.26 27.53 16.61
CA ALA A 99 -2.33 28.92 16.17
C ALA A 99 -1.67 29.82 17.22
N LEU A 100 -1.03 30.88 16.76
CA LEU A 100 -0.59 31.97 17.63
C LEU A 100 -1.60 33.11 17.51
N ASP A 101 -2.04 33.62 18.64
CA ASP A 101 -2.95 34.75 18.77
C ASP A 101 -2.54 35.59 19.98
N GLY A 102 -2.90 36.87 19.98
CA GLY A 102 -2.57 37.83 21.04
C GLY A 102 -1.33 38.66 20.77
N THR A 103 -1.07 39.58 21.70
CA THR A 103 0.02 40.56 21.61
C THR A 103 1.04 40.31 22.71
N PHE A 104 2.29 40.13 22.31
CA PHE A 104 3.41 39.80 23.20
C PHE A 104 4.45 40.92 23.17
N ALA A 105 4.87 41.38 24.34
CA ALA A 105 5.73 42.57 24.47
C ALA A 105 7.21 42.26 24.19
N THR A 106 7.66 41.06 24.53
CA THR A 106 9.05 40.62 24.39
C THR A 106 9.17 39.31 23.62
N GLY A 107 10.37 39.01 23.11
CA GLY A 107 10.62 37.73 22.42
C GLY A 107 10.49 36.52 23.37
N ASP A 108 10.83 36.69 24.65
CA ASP A 108 10.61 35.68 25.69
C ASP A 108 9.12 35.35 25.89
N ASP A 109 8.25 36.36 25.82
CA ASP A 109 6.80 36.16 25.88
C ASP A 109 6.31 35.37 24.67
N VAL A 110 6.83 35.67 23.48
CA VAL A 110 6.50 34.93 22.24
C VAL A 110 6.96 33.48 22.32
N ILE A 111 8.20 33.22 22.79
CA ILE A 111 8.72 31.86 22.99
C ILE A 111 7.86 31.09 23.99
N THR A 112 7.48 31.75 25.08
CA THR A 112 6.62 31.16 26.12
C THR A 112 5.25 30.79 25.56
N GLU A 113 4.66 31.64 24.73
CA GLU A 113 3.39 31.33 24.07
C GLU A 113 3.52 30.15 23.10
N ILE A 114 4.54 30.16 22.23
CA ILE A 114 4.80 29.04 21.30
C ILE A 114 4.93 27.73 22.09
N LYS A 115 5.68 27.76 23.19
CA LYS A 115 5.84 26.61 24.08
C LYS A 115 4.50 26.12 24.63
N ASN A 116 3.65 27.03 25.10
CA ASN A 116 2.34 26.70 25.65
C ASN A 116 1.42 26.11 24.57
N GLN A 117 1.41 26.70 23.37
CA GLN A 117 0.59 26.23 22.26
C GLN A 117 1.01 24.82 21.81
N ILE A 118 2.31 24.55 21.69
CA ILE A 118 2.82 23.21 21.40
C ILE A 118 2.42 22.23 22.52
N ALA A 119 2.58 22.62 23.78
CA ALA A 119 2.24 21.80 24.94
C ALA A 119 0.73 21.50 25.08
N ASN A 120 -0.13 22.35 24.53
CA ASN A 120 -1.58 22.16 24.50
C ASN A 120 -2.06 21.29 23.34
N THR A 121 -1.19 20.98 22.37
CA THR A 121 -1.54 19.99 21.32
C THR A 121 -1.55 18.57 21.89
N PRO A 122 -2.18 17.59 21.21
CA PRO A 122 -2.11 16.18 21.61
C PRO A 122 -0.70 15.55 21.55
N TYR A 123 0.32 16.30 21.14
CA TYR A 123 1.72 15.89 21.10
C TYR A 123 2.19 15.41 22.48
N GLN A 124 2.66 14.17 22.56
CA GLN A 124 3.17 13.57 23.79
C GLN A 124 4.69 13.74 23.86
N PHE A 125 5.18 14.39 24.92
CA PHE A 125 6.62 14.60 25.13
C PHE A 125 6.99 14.43 26.61
N ASN A 126 8.27 14.14 26.85
CA ASN A 126 8.82 14.03 28.19
C ASN A 126 9.65 15.26 28.56
N GLY A 127 9.52 15.71 29.80
CA GLY A 127 10.27 16.86 30.31
C GLY A 127 9.71 18.20 29.84
N ASN A 128 10.60 19.14 29.55
CA ASN A 128 10.26 20.49 29.12
C ASN A 128 10.58 20.70 27.64
N LEU A 129 9.78 21.50 26.95
CA LEU A 129 10.09 21.96 25.61
C LEU A 129 11.10 23.11 25.66
N ASP A 130 12.17 22.98 24.87
CA ASP A 130 13.13 24.03 24.54
C ASP A 130 12.80 24.52 23.12
N VAL A 131 12.32 25.75 23.00
CA VAL A 131 11.90 26.35 21.73
C VAL A 131 12.98 27.33 21.28
N ARG A 132 13.29 27.32 19.99
CA ARG A 132 14.32 28.15 19.37
C ARG A 132 13.76 28.85 18.14
N LEU A 133 14.20 30.09 17.96
CA LEU A 133 13.91 30.93 16.81
C LEU A 133 15.22 31.19 16.07
N ASP A 134 15.25 30.97 14.76
CA ASP A 134 16.40 31.38 13.97
C ASP A 134 16.29 32.86 13.56
N ALA A 135 17.37 33.42 13.00
CA ALA A 135 17.39 34.82 12.54
C ALA A 135 16.39 35.13 11.40
N LYS A 136 15.78 34.10 10.80
CA LYS A 136 14.74 34.22 9.76
C LYS A 136 13.33 34.07 10.34
N GLY A 137 13.20 33.82 11.65
CA GLY A 137 11.95 33.60 12.36
C GLY A 137 11.35 32.21 12.15
N ASN A 138 12.14 31.22 11.72
CA ASN A 138 11.73 29.83 11.74
C ASN A 138 11.76 29.31 13.17
N ILE A 139 10.75 28.52 13.52
CA ILE A 139 10.58 27.94 14.85
C ILE A 139 11.05 26.48 14.79
N SER A 140 11.91 26.10 15.72
CA SER A 140 12.22 24.71 16.00
C SER A 140 12.13 24.45 17.50
N PHE A 141 11.92 23.20 17.89
CA PHE A 141 11.90 22.83 19.30
C PHE A 141 12.46 21.44 19.55
N GLN A 142 12.86 21.20 20.79
CA GLN A 142 13.30 19.90 21.28
C GLN A 142 12.69 19.61 22.65
N PRO A 143 12.17 18.39 22.89
CA PRO A 143 11.88 17.94 24.23
C PRO A 143 13.19 17.69 24.98
N ARG A 144 13.25 18.19 26.21
CA ARG A 144 14.41 18.10 27.10
C ARG A 144 13.99 17.56 28.46
N MET A 145 14.51 16.39 28.80
CA MET A 145 14.34 15.85 30.15
C MET A 145 15.38 16.47 31.08
N ALA A 146 14.91 17.11 32.16
CA ALA A 146 15.80 17.57 33.22
C ALA A 146 16.22 16.39 34.10
N MET A 147 17.53 16.20 34.26
CA MET A 147 18.11 15.28 35.24
C MET A 147 18.61 16.11 36.42
N ASN A 148 17.94 16.00 37.57
CA ASN A 148 18.23 16.79 38.76
C ASN A 148 18.68 15.86 39.91
N GLY A 149 19.77 16.21 40.59
CA GLY A 149 20.16 15.51 41.81
C GLY A 149 19.10 15.69 42.91
N MET A 150 18.42 14.60 43.30
CA MET A 150 17.28 14.70 44.24
C MET A 150 17.71 14.70 45.72
N SER A 151 19.01 14.54 46.04
CA SER A 151 19.57 14.59 47.40
C SER A 151 21.10 14.43 47.35
N VAL A 152 21.76 14.56 48.51
CA VAL A 152 23.23 14.43 48.73
C VAL A 152 23.80 13.08 48.26
N ASN A 153 22.94 12.08 48.01
CA ASN A 153 23.29 10.78 47.42
C ASN A 153 22.26 10.30 46.38
N GLY A 154 21.47 11.21 45.81
CA GLY A 154 20.45 10.84 44.83
C GLY A 154 21.08 10.68 43.45
N SER A 155 21.14 9.44 42.94
CA SER A 155 21.50 9.20 41.54
C SER A 155 20.25 9.00 40.68
N GLN A 156 20.29 9.58 39.49
CA GLN A 156 19.30 9.33 38.44
C GLN A 156 19.99 8.56 37.33
N LYS A 157 19.45 7.38 37.00
CA LYS A 157 19.95 6.53 35.92
C LYS A 157 19.16 6.83 34.65
N LEU A 158 19.85 7.24 33.59
CA LEU A 158 19.30 7.28 32.24
C LEU A 158 19.95 6.15 31.43
N THR A 159 19.13 5.24 30.92
CA THR A 159 19.55 4.22 29.96
C THR A 159 19.12 4.71 28.58
N MET A 160 20.09 5.04 27.73
CA MET A 160 19.84 5.47 26.35
C MET A 160 20.21 4.31 25.42
N GLY A 161 19.21 3.75 24.75
CA GLY A 161 19.37 2.50 24.01
C GLY A 161 19.10 1.28 24.89
N GLY A 162 18.48 0.26 24.28
CA GLY A 162 18.12 -1.00 24.89
C GLY A 162 16.95 -1.66 24.17
N GLN A 163 16.99 -2.98 23.99
CA GLN A 163 15.87 -3.76 23.46
C GLN A 163 15.16 -4.46 24.60
N ILE A 164 13.87 -4.18 24.80
CA ILE A 164 13.03 -4.99 25.69
C ILE A 164 12.57 -6.20 24.87
N LYS A 165 13.20 -7.35 25.10
CA LYS A 165 12.72 -8.62 24.57
C LYS A 165 11.52 -9.09 25.40
N VAL A 166 10.32 -8.93 24.86
CA VAL A 166 9.12 -9.54 25.41
C VAL A 166 8.85 -10.85 24.68
N VAL A 167 8.68 -11.94 25.42
CA VAL A 167 8.20 -13.21 24.89
C VAL A 167 6.71 -13.31 25.23
N MET A 168 5.88 -13.52 24.22
CA MET A 168 4.42 -13.65 24.34
C MET A 168 3.97 -14.98 23.73
N ASP A 169 2.82 -15.48 24.17
CA ASP A 169 2.17 -16.64 23.57
C ASP A 169 1.65 -16.31 22.16
N GLU A 170 1.45 -17.35 21.34
CA GLU A 170 0.98 -17.22 19.96
C GLU A 170 -0.39 -16.53 19.89
N GLY A 171 -0.51 -15.52 19.04
CA GLY A 171 -1.74 -14.73 18.86
C GLY A 171 -1.89 -13.52 19.78
N LEU A 172 -0.96 -13.30 20.72
CA LEU A 172 -0.91 -12.07 21.50
C LEU A 172 -0.10 -10.98 20.79
N GLU A 173 -0.66 -9.79 20.71
CA GLU A 173 0.01 -8.62 20.14
C GLU A 173 0.25 -7.54 21.22
N MET A 174 1.45 -6.97 21.22
CA MET A 174 1.74 -5.75 21.95
C MET A 174 1.68 -4.57 21.00
N ARG A 175 0.84 -3.60 21.33
CA ARG A 175 0.73 -2.32 20.64
C ARG A 175 0.94 -1.21 21.64
N THR A 176 1.59 -0.13 21.21
CA THR A 176 1.55 1.12 21.98
C THR A 176 0.36 1.94 21.50
N GLU A 177 -0.49 2.34 22.44
CA GLU A 177 -1.62 3.24 22.18
C GLU A 177 -1.49 4.46 23.10
N PRO A 178 -1.29 5.67 22.55
CA PRO A 178 -1.11 5.99 21.13
C PRO A 178 0.27 5.53 20.59
N PRO A 179 0.41 5.36 19.26
CA PRO A 179 1.71 5.13 18.62
C PRO A 179 2.70 6.25 18.98
N GLY A 180 3.95 5.88 19.29
CA GLY A 180 4.97 6.83 19.76
C GLY A 180 4.94 7.16 21.26
N SER A 181 4.35 6.26 22.06
CA SER A 181 4.40 6.32 23.54
C SER A 181 5.83 6.34 24.09
N ASN A 182 5.99 6.92 25.28
CA ASN A 182 7.26 7.18 25.98
C ASN A 182 8.14 5.95 26.27
N LEU A 183 7.65 4.73 26.03
CA LEU A 183 8.38 3.48 26.20
C LEU A 183 8.86 2.86 24.88
N PHE A 184 8.19 3.12 23.74
CA PHE A 184 8.55 2.57 22.44
C PHE A 184 8.27 3.59 21.32
N GLU A 185 9.35 4.03 20.64
CA GLU A 185 9.30 4.99 19.51
C GLU A 185 8.58 4.41 18.28
N THR A 186 8.57 3.08 18.14
CA THR A 186 7.85 2.33 17.10
C THR A 186 7.14 1.12 17.72
N ASN A 187 6.13 0.58 17.01
CA ASN A 187 5.55 -0.70 17.42
C ASN A 187 6.63 -1.79 17.40
N PRO A 188 6.70 -2.66 18.43
CA PRO A 188 7.67 -3.73 18.46
C PRO A 188 7.49 -4.68 17.27
N GLU A 189 8.60 -5.05 16.61
CA GLU A 189 8.59 -6.04 15.55
C GLU A 189 8.38 -7.45 16.13
N HIS A 190 7.32 -8.13 15.68
CA HIS A 190 7.06 -9.51 16.08
C HIS A 190 8.00 -10.47 15.33
N LYS A 191 8.99 -11.01 16.04
CA LYS A 191 9.82 -12.12 15.55
C LYS A 191 9.41 -13.40 16.28
N PRO A 192 9.04 -14.48 15.56
CA PRO A 192 8.71 -15.76 16.19
C PRO A 192 9.85 -16.24 17.09
N VAL A 193 9.58 -16.44 18.38
CA VAL A 193 10.59 -16.89 19.36
C VAL A 193 10.72 -18.42 19.37
N TYR A 194 9.71 -19.14 18.86
CA TYR A 194 9.70 -20.59 18.76
C TYR A 194 9.97 -21.05 17.33
N LEU A 195 11.20 -21.47 17.07
CA LEU A 195 11.54 -22.43 16.01
C LEU A 195 11.89 -23.78 16.67
N GLY A 196 11.17 -24.16 17.73
CA GLY A 196 11.51 -25.34 18.52
C GLY A 196 11.36 -26.60 17.68
N TYR A 197 12.49 -27.23 17.37
CA TYR A 197 12.52 -28.58 16.84
C TYR A 197 12.32 -29.56 17.98
N ASP A 198 11.39 -30.50 17.82
CA ASP A 198 11.29 -31.66 18.70
C ASP A 198 12.14 -32.77 18.09
N LEU A 199 13.22 -33.15 18.78
CA LEU A 199 14.22 -34.09 18.27
C LEU A 199 14.10 -35.41 19.03
N ALA A 200 13.47 -36.40 18.41
CA ALA A 200 13.41 -37.76 18.92
C ALA A 200 14.56 -38.58 18.32
N MET A 201 15.46 -39.06 19.18
CA MET A 201 16.51 -40.01 18.81
C MET A 201 16.12 -41.41 19.25
N GLU A 202 16.09 -42.35 18.32
CA GLU A 202 15.87 -43.77 18.59
C GLU A 202 17.17 -44.55 18.33
N GLY A 203 17.58 -45.41 19.28
CA GLY A 203 18.76 -46.27 19.15
C GLY A 203 19.67 -46.27 20.38
N VAL A 204 20.76 -47.05 20.31
CA VAL A 204 21.82 -47.07 21.34
C VAL A 204 23.04 -46.32 20.78
N PRO A 205 23.41 -45.15 21.33
CA PRO A 205 24.57 -44.40 20.85
C PRO A 205 25.88 -45.12 21.18
N ALA A 206 26.86 -45.05 20.27
CA ALA A 206 28.21 -45.56 20.45
C ALA A 206 29.18 -44.45 20.89
N GLU A 207 30.34 -44.84 21.45
CA GLU A 207 31.38 -43.89 21.81
C GLU A 207 31.93 -43.19 20.56
N GLY A 208 31.77 -41.87 20.50
CA GLY A 208 32.16 -41.03 19.36
C GLY A 208 31.00 -40.46 18.55
N ASP A 209 29.75 -40.83 18.84
CA ASP A 209 28.58 -40.25 18.16
C ASP A 209 28.35 -38.79 18.56
N ALA A 210 28.25 -37.91 17.56
CA ALA A 210 27.91 -36.50 17.71
C ALA A 210 26.84 -36.11 16.69
N PHE A 211 25.84 -35.35 17.14
CA PHE A 211 24.78 -34.82 16.29
C PHE A 211 24.69 -33.32 16.48
N THR A 212 24.61 -32.57 15.39
CA THR A 212 24.40 -31.13 15.40
C THR A 212 23.07 -30.81 14.73
N ALA A 213 22.28 -29.96 15.39
CA ALA A 213 21.05 -29.42 14.85
C ALA A 213 21.22 -27.90 14.81
N ASP A 214 21.28 -27.35 13.60
CA ASP A 214 21.49 -25.92 13.36
C ASP A 214 20.37 -25.37 12.46
N PHE A 215 20.11 -24.07 12.60
CA PHE A 215 19.19 -23.40 11.69
C PHE A 215 19.78 -23.36 10.29
N ASN A 216 18.95 -23.69 9.29
CA ASN A 216 19.29 -23.52 7.89
C ASN A 216 19.27 -22.03 7.51
N THR A 217 20.32 -21.30 7.87
CA THR A 217 20.51 -19.87 7.56
C THR A 217 20.74 -19.61 6.08
N ASP A 218 21.22 -20.63 5.36
CA ASP A 218 21.65 -20.53 3.97
C ASP A 218 20.55 -20.99 2.98
N ALA A 219 19.36 -21.33 3.51
CA ALA A 219 18.16 -21.72 2.77
C ALA A 219 18.34 -22.91 1.79
N VAL A 220 19.34 -23.78 2.01
CA VAL A 220 19.59 -24.94 1.16
C VAL A 220 18.50 -26.00 1.42
N SER A 221 17.77 -26.43 0.39
CA SER A 221 16.58 -27.31 0.52
C SER A 221 15.40 -26.70 1.31
N ASP A 222 15.33 -25.38 1.39
CA ASP A 222 14.20 -24.67 1.96
C ASP A 222 13.07 -24.51 0.93
N ASN A 223 11.90 -25.11 1.20
CA ASN A 223 10.73 -25.05 0.32
C ASN A 223 9.77 -23.89 0.65
N ARG A 224 10.14 -22.93 1.51
CA ARG A 224 9.29 -21.77 1.82
C ARG A 224 8.90 -21.00 0.57
N ASN A 225 9.78 -20.86 -0.41
CA ASN A 225 9.43 -20.24 -1.70
C ASN A 225 8.38 -21.04 -2.48
N GLY A 226 8.43 -22.37 -2.45
CA GLY A 226 7.42 -23.23 -3.05
C GLY A 226 6.07 -23.14 -2.33
N VAL A 227 6.09 -23.05 -0.99
CA VAL A 227 4.90 -22.80 -0.18
C VAL A 227 4.31 -21.43 -0.51
N PHE A 228 5.14 -20.37 -0.56
CA PHE A 228 4.68 -19.04 -0.96
C PHE A 228 4.07 -19.01 -2.36
N LEU A 229 4.66 -19.74 -3.32
CA LEU A 229 4.11 -19.88 -4.66
C LEU A 229 2.76 -20.61 -4.64
N GLY A 230 2.62 -21.65 -3.81
CA GLY A 230 1.36 -22.35 -3.60
C GLY A 230 0.27 -21.47 -2.99
N GLU A 231 0.64 -20.57 -2.07
CA GLU A 231 -0.30 -19.65 -1.43
C GLU A 231 -0.79 -18.52 -2.34
N ILE A 232 -0.09 -18.22 -3.45
CA ILE A 232 -0.56 -17.24 -4.46
C ILE A 232 -1.96 -17.60 -4.97
N GLN A 233 -2.30 -18.90 -5.07
CA GLN A 233 -3.61 -19.34 -5.53
C GLN A 233 -4.76 -18.90 -4.60
N ASN A 234 -4.47 -18.70 -3.31
CA ASN A 234 -5.43 -18.34 -2.26
C ASN A 234 -5.52 -16.83 -2.04
N LYS A 235 -4.67 -16.03 -2.69
CA LYS A 235 -4.63 -14.56 -2.50
C LYS A 235 -5.53 -13.84 -3.49
N ASP A 236 -6.18 -12.79 -2.99
CA ASP A 236 -6.99 -11.86 -3.78
C ASP A 236 -6.12 -10.94 -4.64
N LEU A 237 -5.73 -11.44 -5.82
CA LEU A 237 -4.82 -10.76 -6.75
C LEU A 237 -5.56 -10.04 -7.88
N ILE A 238 -6.66 -10.61 -8.37
CA ILE A 238 -7.41 -10.05 -9.48
C ILE A 238 -8.28 -8.91 -8.93
N GLU A 239 -7.97 -7.68 -9.36
CA GLU A 239 -8.62 -6.44 -8.89
C GLU A 239 -8.60 -6.26 -7.35
N GLY A 240 -7.68 -6.97 -6.66
CA GLY A 240 -7.55 -6.97 -5.21
C GLY A 240 -8.73 -7.61 -4.46
N LYS A 241 -9.59 -8.38 -5.15
CA LYS A 241 -10.84 -8.92 -4.58
C LYS A 241 -11.13 -10.38 -4.93
N MET A 242 -10.32 -11.00 -5.79
CA MET A 242 -10.56 -12.35 -6.28
C MET A 242 -9.26 -13.10 -6.43
N THR A 243 -9.33 -14.39 -6.14
CA THR A 243 -8.27 -15.36 -6.42
C THR A 243 -8.11 -15.59 -7.93
N ILE A 244 -6.98 -16.17 -8.33
CA ILE A 244 -6.74 -16.54 -9.74
C ILE A 244 -7.80 -17.53 -10.24
N SER A 245 -8.20 -18.48 -9.40
CA SER A 245 -9.22 -19.49 -9.73
C SER A 245 -10.60 -18.88 -9.96
N GLU A 246 -11.01 -17.91 -9.12
CA GLU A 246 -12.28 -17.19 -9.29
C GLU A 246 -12.26 -16.30 -10.53
N GLY A 247 -11.16 -15.59 -10.78
CA GLY A 247 -10.98 -14.79 -11.99
C GLY A 247 -11.06 -15.63 -13.26
N TYR A 248 -10.41 -16.80 -13.26
CA TYR A 248 -10.50 -17.77 -14.35
C TYR A 248 -11.94 -18.30 -14.53
N GLY A 249 -12.63 -18.63 -13.44
CA GLY A 249 -14.03 -19.07 -13.46
C GLY A 249 -14.95 -18.05 -14.12
N LYS A 250 -14.82 -16.76 -13.74
CA LYS A 250 -15.59 -15.66 -14.37
C LYS A 250 -15.28 -15.48 -15.85
N LEU A 251 -14.02 -15.64 -16.25
CA LEU A 251 -13.64 -15.55 -17.66
C LEU A 251 -14.29 -16.67 -18.48
N VAL A 252 -14.24 -17.91 -17.98
CA VAL A 252 -14.87 -19.07 -18.62
C VAL A 252 -16.39 -18.89 -18.71
N GLU A 253 -17.03 -18.41 -17.65
CA GLU A 253 -18.46 -18.09 -17.64
C GLU A 253 -18.81 -17.05 -18.71
N SER A 254 -18.04 -15.97 -18.80
CA SER A 254 -18.23 -14.91 -19.78
C SER A 254 -18.12 -15.43 -21.22
N ILE A 255 -17.08 -16.22 -21.52
CA ILE A 255 -16.88 -16.85 -22.82
C ILE A 255 -18.02 -17.83 -23.14
N GLY A 256 -18.44 -18.64 -22.17
CA GLY A 256 -19.56 -19.57 -22.32
C GLY A 256 -20.87 -18.85 -22.64
N SER A 257 -21.15 -17.74 -21.94
CA SER A 257 -22.31 -16.91 -22.18
C SER A 257 -22.30 -16.26 -23.58
N VAL A 258 -21.16 -15.71 -24.00
CA VAL A 258 -21.00 -15.15 -25.36
C VAL A 258 -21.18 -16.23 -26.44
N THR A 259 -20.59 -17.41 -26.23
CA THR A 259 -20.67 -18.52 -27.18
C THR A 259 -22.10 -19.04 -27.32
N SER A 260 -22.80 -19.22 -26.20
CA SER A 260 -24.21 -19.66 -26.21
C SER A 260 -25.10 -18.66 -26.96
N ARG A 261 -24.93 -17.36 -26.71
CA ARG A 261 -25.63 -16.31 -27.47
C ARG A 261 -25.31 -16.34 -28.96
N ALA A 262 -24.05 -16.53 -29.34
CA ALA A 262 -23.64 -16.63 -30.73
C ALA A 262 -24.27 -17.86 -31.44
N GLN A 263 -24.34 -19.01 -30.75
CA GLN A 263 -25.00 -20.21 -31.29
C GLN A 263 -26.50 -20.00 -31.50
N ILE A 264 -27.21 -19.41 -30.53
CA ILE A 264 -28.63 -19.09 -30.64
C ILE A 264 -28.88 -18.14 -31.83
N ASN A 265 -28.03 -17.12 -31.98
CA ASN A 265 -28.12 -16.19 -33.11
C ASN A 265 -27.84 -16.87 -34.45
N ALA A 266 -26.86 -17.77 -34.52
CA ALA A 266 -26.55 -18.52 -35.73
C ALA A 266 -27.70 -19.44 -36.14
N GLU A 267 -28.30 -20.16 -35.19
CA GLU A 267 -29.45 -21.02 -35.46
C GLU A 267 -30.67 -20.20 -35.91
N SER A 268 -30.92 -19.07 -35.26
CA SER A 268 -32.00 -18.15 -35.64
C SER A 268 -31.79 -17.59 -37.06
N ALA A 269 -30.56 -17.20 -37.40
CA ALA A 269 -30.21 -16.72 -38.73
C ALA A 269 -30.35 -17.82 -39.80
N LYS A 270 -30.02 -19.07 -39.46
CA LYS A 270 -30.21 -20.22 -40.34
C LYS A 270 -31.68 -20.49 -40.62
N VAL A 271 -32.54 -20.43 -39.60
CA VAL A 271 -33.99 -20.54 -39.77
C VAL A 271 -34.53 -19.42 -40.65
N LEU A 272 -34.06 -18.18 -40.44
CA LEU A 272 -34.46 -17.04 -41.26
C LEU A 272 -34.01 -17.19 -42.73
N LEU A 273 -32.80 -17.72 -42.95
CA LEU A 273 -32.31 -18.04 -44.30
C LEU A 273 -33.19 -19.08 -44.97
N GLN A 274 -33.47 -20.20 -44.31
CA GLN A 274 -34.34 -21.26 -44.85
C GLN A 274 -35.72 -20.73 -45.23
N ASN A 275 -36.36 -19.96 -44.33
CA ASN A 275 -37.65 -19.33 -44.61
C ASN A 275 -37.60 -18.40 -45.82
N SER A 276 -36.49 -17.68 -45.99
CA SER A 276 -36.30 -16.77 -47.14
C SER A 276 -36.09 -17.55 -48.45
N GLU A 277 -35.32 -18.64 -48.42
CA GLU A 277 -35.13 -19.53 -49.56
C GLU A 277 -36.43 -20.22 -49.96
N ASP A 278 -37.22 -20.69 -49.00
CA ASP A 278 -38.53 -21.30 -49.23
C ASP A 278 -39.52 -20.28 -49.83
N ALA A 279 -39.51 -19.04 -49.34
CA ALA A 279 -40.33 -17.97 -49.91
C ALA A 279 -39.95 -17.64 -51.35
N VAL A 280 -38.65 -17.57 -51.67
CA VAL A 280 -38.16 -17.37 -53.04
C VAL A 280 -38.54 -18.55 -53.94
N SER A 281 -38.38 -19.78 -53.45
CA SER A 281 -38.77 -21.01 -54.16
C SER A 281 -40.27 -21.09 -54.40
N SER A 282 -41.11 -20.64 -53.45
CA SER A 282 -42.56 -20.61 -53.61
C SER A 282 -43.04 -19.62 -54.69
N VAL A 283 -42.30 -18.53 -54.92
CA VAL A 283 -42.66 -17.51 -55.93
C VAL A 283 -42.01 -17.81 -57.28
N SER A 284 -40.75 -18.27 -57.28
CA SER A 284 -39.97 -18.53 -58.50
C SER A 284 -40.04 -19.98 -58.97
N GLY A 285 -40.59 -20.87 -58.16
CA GLY A 285 -40.71 -22.28 -58.46
C GLY A 285 -41.76 -22.52 -59.54
N VAL A 286 -41.36 -23.26 -60.58
CA VAL A 286 -42.28 -23.77 -61.60
C VAL A 286 -42.83 -25.11 -61.15
N ASN A 287 -44.15 -25.26 -61.13
CA ASN A 287 -44.77 -26.55 -60.87
C ASN A 287 -44.71 -27.39 -62.16
N LEU A 288 -43.84 -28.40 -62.21
CA LEU A 288 -43.64 -29.24 -63.39
C LEU A 288 -44.92 -29.95 -63.84
N ASP A 289 -45.83 -30.28 -62.92
CA ASP A 289 -47.10 -30.92 -63.28
C ASP A 289 -48.05 -29.90 -63.96
N GLU A 290 -48.04 -28.64 -63.51
CA GLU A 290 -48.82 -27.57 -64.13
C GLU A 290 -48.25 -27.19 -65.51
N GLU A 291 -46.92 -27.05 -65.61
CA GLU A 291 -46.25 -26.78 -66.88
C GLU A 291 -46.40 -27.95 -67.86
N ALA A 292 -46.37 -29.20 -67.40
CA ALA A 292 -46.64 -30.37 -68.24
C ALA A 292 -48.09 -30.42 -68.72
N SER A 293 -49.06 -30.08 -67.85
CA SER A 293 -50.47 -29.96 -68.24
C SER A 293 -50.67 -28.87 -69.29
N LYS A 294 -50.06 -27.69 -69.10
CA LYS A 294 -50.05 -26.60 -70.10
C LYS A 294 -49.38 -27.05 -71.40
N LEU A 295 -48.27 -27.77 -71.33
CA LEU A 295 -47.57 -28.30 -72.50
C LEU A 295 -48.44 -29.29 -73.29
N ILE A 296 -49.08 -30.25 -72.61
CA ILE A 296 -50.04 -31.17 -73.23
C ILE A 296 -51.19 -30.38 -73.87
N GLN A 297 -51.69 -29.34 -73.21
CA GLN A 297 -52.74 -28.48 -73.76
C GLN A 297 -52.27 -27.74 -75.01
N PHE A 298 -51.05 -27.22 -75.04
CA PHE A 298 -50.45 -26.60 -76.22
C PHE A 298 -50.24 -27.60 -77.36
N GLU A 299 -49.78 -28.82 -77.08
CA GLU A 299 -49.63 -29.89 -78.08
C GLU A 299 -50.98 -30.31 -78.68
N LEU A 300 -52.01 -30.47 -77.85
CA LEU A 300 -53.36 -30.76 -78.30
C LEU A 300 -53.93 -29.61 -79.14
N GLY A 301 -53.73 -28.36 -78.71
CA GLY A 301 -54.14 -27.17 -79.45
C GLY A 301 -53.42 -27.04 -80.79
N TYR A 302 -52.13 -27.36 -80.85
CA TYR A 302 -51.34 -27.38 -82.08
C TYR A 302 -51.83 -28.48 -83.04
N ASN A 303 -52.03 -29.70 -82.56
CA ASN A 303 -52.59 -30.80 -83.37
C ASN A 303 -54.00 -30.48 -83.88
N ALA A 304 -54.85 -29.90 -83.03
CA ALA A 304 -56.18 -29.44 -83.43
C ALA A 304 -56.09 -28.38 -84.52
N SER A 305 -55.21 -27.38 -84.37
CA SER A 305 -54.99 -26.33 -85.36
C SER A 305 -54.45 -26.89 -86.69
N ALA A 306 -53.50 -27.83 -86.62
CA ALA A 306 -52.99 -28.53 -87.80
C ALA A 306 -54.09 -29.33 -88.52
N LYS A 307 -54.99 -29.97 -87.77
CA LYS A 307 -56.15 -30.67 -88.34
C LYS A 307 -57.12 -29.71 -89.01
N VAL A 308 -57.38 -28.54 -88.42
CA VAL A 308 -58.19 -27.48 -89.04
C VAL A 308 -57.56 -27.00 -90.35
N ILE A 309 -56.24 -26.79 -90.39
CA ILE A 309 -55.52 -26.41 -91.61
C ILE A 309 -55.62 -27.52 -92.68
N SER A 310 -55.48 -28.79 -92.30
CA SER A 310 -55.64 -29.91 -93.21
C SER A 310 -57.04 -29.93 -93.82
N ILE A 311 -58.08 -29.75 -93.01
CA ILE A 311 -59.47 -29.70 -93.48
C ILE A 311 -59.69 -28.48 -94.39
N ALA A 312 -59.12 -27.32 -94.03
CA ALA A 312 -59.20 -26.13 -94.86
C ALA A 312 -58.50 -26.31 -96.21
N LYS A 313 -57.35 -26.99 -96.25
CA LYS A 313 -56.65 -27.37 -97.49
C LYS A 313 -57.50 -28.34 -98.32
N ASP A 314 -58.07 -29.38 -97.71
CA ASP A 314 -58.92 -30.34 -98.39
C ASP A 314 -60.16 -29.65 -99.00
N LEU A 315 -60.77 -28.71 -98.27
CA LEU A 315 -61.86 -27.87 -98.77
C LEU A 315 -61.40 -26.98 -99.95
N PHE A 316 -60.23 -26.36 -99.85
CA PHE A 316 -59.68 -25.52 -100.91
C PHE A 316 -59.35 -26.32 -102.18
N ASP A 317 -58.70 -27.48 -102.05
CA ASP A 317 -58.40 -28.38 -103.15
C ASP A 317 -59.69 -28.91 -103.80
N THR A 318 -60.72 -29.20 -103.00
CA THR A 318 -62.05 -29.60 -103.51
C THR A 318 -62.70 -28.48 -104.33
N LEU A 319 -62.65 -27.23 -103.83
CA LEU A 319 -63.17 -26.07 -104.55
C LEU A 319 -62.42 -25.84 -105.87
N ILE A 320 -61.08 -25.87 -105.88
CA ILE A 320 -60.27 -25.69 -107.10
C ILE A 320 -60.52 -26.81 -108.13
N ASN A 321 -60.62 -28.06 -107.69
CA ASN A 321 -60.87 -29.18 -108.59
C ASN A 321 -62.28 -29.17 -109.18
N THR A 322 -63.24 -28.48 -108.55
CA THR A 322 -64.62 -28.31 -109.07
C THR A 322 -64.70 -27.25 -110.17
N PHE A 323 -63.73 -26.32 -110.24
CA PHE A 323 -63.65 -25.27 -111.27
C PHE A 323 -62.70 -25.61 -112.44
N ARG A 324 -62.35 -26.88 -112.63
CA ARG A 324 -61.56 -27.37 -113.77
C ARG A 324 -62.39 -28.13 -114.79
#